data_AF-A0A851GKI0-F1
#
_entry.id   AF-A0A851GKI0-F1
#
_cell.length_a   1.000
_cell.length_b   1.000
_cell.length_c   1.000
_cell.angle_alpha   90.00
_cell.angle_beta   90.00
_cell.angle_gamma   90.00
#
_symmetry.space_group_name_H-M   'P 1'
#
loop_
_entity.id
_entity.type
_entity.pdbx_description
1 polymer ?
#
loop_
_entity_poly.entity_id
_entity_poly.type
_entity_poly.pdbx_seq_one_letter_code
_entity_poly.pdbx_strand_id
1 'polypeptide(L)'
;MKTLPNIALMLFSSFYVYSNDEGLTALKTHAAVKKITAENIKNGISTAVWNAEKSAVVACFRGREATLCLVAYKNGDSYSISDVSKVESYNFGKLGFRRSHYSRFLTEPIKWKEDEAGFTYQGFGAAAKYEIYFRTRAWTKGQRYTVGEPLVLTASWKPLWR
;
A
#
# COMPACT_ATOMS: atom_id res chain seq x y z
N MET A 1 22.74 -24.26 -56.35
CA MET A 1 22.67 -22.92 -55.74
C MET A 1 22.40 -23.12 -54.25
N LYS A 2 23.30 -22.66 -53.37
CA LYS A 2 23.20 -22.81 -51.91
C LYS A 2 22.39 -21.65 -51.32
N THR A 3 21.27 -21.95 -50.69
CA THR A 3 20.45 -21.00 -49.93
C THR A 3 21.10 -20.72 -48.57
N LEU A 4 21.38 -19.45 -48.27
CA LEU A 4 21.85 -18.98 -46.96
C LEU A 4 20.65 -18.80 -46.00
N PRO A 5 20.80 -19.05 -44.69
CA PRO A 5 19.72 -18.86 -43.74
C PRO A 5 19.58 -17.39 -43.33
N ASN A 6 18.32 -16.93 -43.26
CA ASN A 6 17.92 -15.66 -42.69
C ASN A 6 18.28 -15.61 -41.19
N ILE A 7 19.26 -14.78 -40.83
CA ILE A 7 19.52 -14.42 -39.44
C ILE A 7 18.57 -13.30 -39.07
N ALA A 8 17.45 -13.66 -38.42
CA ALA A 8 16.56 -12.69 -37.80
C ALA A 8 17.26 -12.09 -36.58
N LEU A 9 17.71 -10.84 -36.72
CA LEU A 9 18.28 -10.03 -35.66
C LEU A 9 17.14 -9.64 -34.69
N MET A 10 16.90 -10.43 -33.64
CA MET A 10 16.03 -9.99 -32.54
C MET A 10 16.74 -8.89 -31.75
N LEU A 11 16.38 -7.64 -32.05
CA LEU A 11 16.67 -6.50 -31.18
C LEU A 11 15.82 -6.66 -29.91
N PHE A 12 16.41 -7.24 -28.87
CA PHE A 12 15.88 -7.10 -27.52
C PHE A 12 16.02 -5.63 -27.13
N SER A 13 14.91 -4.89 -27.21
CA SER A 13 14.78 -3.62 -26.53
C SER A 13 14.93 -3.88 -25.04
N SER A 14 16.10 -3.54 -24.50
CA SER A 14 16.32 -3.41 -23.07
C SER A 14 15.40 -2.31 -22.54
N PHE A 15 14.17 -2.67 -22.17
CA PHE A 15 13.31 -1.78 -21.40
C PHE A 15 14.02 -1.49 -20.09
N TYR A 16 14.41 -0.23 -19.94
CA TYR A 16 14.92 0.35 -18.69
C TYR A 16 14.00 -0.05 -17.53
N VAL A 17 14.44 -0.99 -16.70
CA VAL A 17 13.88 -1.21 -15.35
C VAL A 17 14.45 -0.10 -14.46
N TYR A 18 14.06 1.14 -14.74
CA TYR A 18 14.42 2.29 -13.94
C TYR A 18 13.28 2.59 -12.96
N SER A 19 13.60 2.51 -11.67
CA SER A 19 12.94 3.23 -10.55
C SER A 19 11.64 2.71 -9.89
N ASN A 20 11.27 1.43 -10.00
CA ASN A 20 10.26 0.89 -9.05
C ASN A 20 10.76 0.95 -7.58
N ASP A 21 12.06 1.12 -7.34
CA ASP A 21 12.61 1.24 -5.99
C ASP A 21 12.41 2.61 -5.34
N GLU A 22 12.12 3.67 -6.08
CA GLU A 22 12.01 5.03 -5.52
C GLU A 22 10.82 5.17 -4.57
N GLY A 23 9.67 4.59 -4.92
CA GLY A 23 8.50 4.58 -4.04
C GLY A 23 8.76 3.80 -2.75
N LEU A 24 9.43 2.64 -2.84
CA LEU A 24 9.85 1.88 -1.65
C LEU A 24 10.89 2.65 -0.83
N THR A 25 11.79 3.40 -1.48
CA THR A 25 12.79 4.24 -0.82
C THR A 25 12.13 5.38 -0.07
N ALA A 26 11.15 6.06 -0.67
CA ALA A 26 10.37 7.11 -0.01
C ALA A 26 9.65 6.56 1.24
N LEU A 27 9.04 5.36 1.15
CA LEU A 27 8.44 4.68 2.29
C LEU A 27 9.45 4.37 3.40
N LYS A 28 10.61 3.78 3.06
CA LYS A 28 11.68 3.46 4.03
C LYS A 28 12.18 4.71 4.75
N THR A 29 12.50 5.76 4.00
CA THR A 29 12.98 7.04 4.54
C THR A 29 11.96 7.65 5.48
N HIS A 30 10.69 7.70 5.08
CA HIS A 30 9.64 8.26 5.93
C HIS A 30 9.40 7.42 7.19
N ALA A 31 9.40 6.09 7.08
CA ALA A 31 9.29 5.19 8.22
C ALA A 31 10.45 5.34 9.21
N ALA A 32 11.69 5.53 8.71
CA ALA A 32 12.85 5.79 9.55
C ALA A 32 12.74 7.12 10.31
N VAL A 33 12.25 8.19 9.66
CA VAL A 33 11.96 9.48 10.31
C VAL A 33 10.92 9.31 11.43
N LYS A 34 9.95 8.40 11.25
CA LYS A 34 8.96 8.02 12.28
C LYS A 34 9.50 7.01 13.31
N LYS A 35 10.81 6.77 13.35
CA LYS A 35 11.50 5.90 14.30
C LYS A 35 11.03 4.44 14.27
N ILE A 36 10.58 3.95 13.10
CA ILE A 36 10.36 2.52 12.88
C ILE A 36 11.72 1.82 12.83
N THR A 37 11.86 0.67 13.47
CA THR A 37 13.10 -0.11 13.47
C THR A 37 13.42 -0.64 12.07
N ALA A 38 14.71 -0.85 11.76
CA ALA A 38 15.13 -1.38 10.47
C ALA A 38 14.48 -2.74 10.14
N GLU A 39 14.30 -3.60 11.15
CA GLU A 39 13.59 -4.88 11.00
C GLU A 39 12.12 -4.67 10.62
N ASN A 40 11.41 -3.77 11.30
CA ASN A 40 10.01 -3.49 10.98
C ASN A 40 9.84 -2.79 9.63
N ILE A 41 10.82 -1.97 9.22
CA ILE A 41 10.89 -1.41 7.86
C ILE A 41 11.04 -2.53 6.84
N LYS A 42 12.02 -3.43 7.02
CA LYS A 42 12.24 -4.59 6.13
C LYS A 42 10.95 -5.43 5.99
N ASN A 43 10.32 -5.76 7.11
CA ASN A 43 9.09 -6.54 7.13
C ASN A 43 7.94 -5.81 6.43
N GLY A 44 7.74 -4.51 6.70
CA GLY A 44 6.72 -3.71 6.05
C GLY A 44 6.93 -3.60 4.53
N ILE A 45 8.17 -3.41 4.07
CA ILE A 45 8.48 -3.36 2.64
C ILE A 45 8.26 -4.71 1.95
N SER A 46 8.54 -5.84 2.61
CA SER A 46 8.32 -7.18 2.03
C SER A 46 6.83 -7.49 1.77
N THR A 47 5.92 -6.73 2.40
CA THR A 47 4.46 -6.84 2.24
C THR A 47 3.87 -5.63 1.52
N ALA A 48 4.71 -4.78 0.93
CA ALA A 48 4.25 -3.61 0.20
C ALA A 48 3.48 -4.02 -1.06
N VAL A 49 2.42 -3.28 -1.37
CA VAL A 49 1.54 -3.55 -2.49
C VAL A 49 1.58 -2.38 -3.46
N TRP A 50 2.00 -2.66 -4.69
CA TRP A 50 1.96 -1.69 -5.79
C TRP A 50 0.59 -1.68 -6.47
N ASN A 51 0.16 -0.52 -6.93
CA ASN A 51 -0.97 -0.46 -7.86
C ASN A 51 -0.57 -1.02 -9.24
N ALA A 52 -1.55 -1.27 -10.11
CA ALA A 52 -1.33 -1.86 -11.43
C ALA A 52 -0.36 -1.03 -12.29
N GLU A 53 -0.52 0.30 -12.28
CA GLU A 53 0.29 1.24 -13.05
C GLU A 53 1.71 1.46 -12.51
N LYS A 54 2.05 0.89 -11.34
CA LYS A 54 3.29 1.18 -10.60
C LYS A 54 3.51 2.67 -10.31
N SER A 55 2.44 3.46 -10.25
CA SER A 55 2.47 4.88 -9.91
C SER A 55 2.34 5.14 -8.40
N ALA A 56 1.91 4.13 -7.63
CA ALA A 56 1.81 4.20 -6.18
C ALA A 56 2.05 2.84 -5.50
N VAL A 57 2.55 2.91 -4.27
CA VAL A 57 2.81 1.76 -3.40
C VAL A 57 2.37 2.05 -1.98
N VAL A 58 1.77 1.04 -1.35
CA VAL A 58 1.32 1.11 0.04
C VAL A 58 2.07 0.08 0.89
N ALA A 59 2.46 0.47 2.10
CA ALA A 59 3.05 -0.43 3.08
C ALA A 59 2.59 -0.06 4.50
N CYS A 60 2.58 -1.06 5.39
CA CYS A 60 2.35 -0.87 6.81
C CYS A 60 3.55 -1.36 7.62
N PHE A 61 3.92 -0.60 8.64
CA PHE A 61 5.08 -0.82 9.47
C PHE A 61 4.64 -0.96 10.92
N ARG A 62 5.10 -2.02 11.57
CA ARG A 62 4.83 -2.21 13.00
C ARG A 62 5.55 -1.11 13.80
N GLY A 63 4.79 -0.24 14.44
CA GLY A 63 5.29 0.70 15.44
C GLY A 63 5.18 0.14 16.86
N ARG A 64 5.62 0.94 17.84
CA ARG A 64 5.56 0.56 19.27
C ARG A 64 4.12 0.47 19.78
N GLU A 65 3.29 1.44 19.44
CA GLU A 65 1.92 1.56 19.97
C GLU A 65 0.83 1.41 18.91
N ALA A 66 1.16 1.67 17.64
CA ALA A 66 0.27 1.64 16.50
C ALA A 66 1.02 1.20 15.24
N THR A 67 0.29 0.65 14.28
CA THR A 67 0.84 0.44 12.93
C THR A 67 0.91 1.76 12.18
N LEU A 68 2.07 2.05 11.58
CA LEU A 68 2.24 3.17 10.64
C LEU A 68 1.93 2.66 9.23
N CYS A 69 0.85 3.12 8.61
CA CYS A 69 0.52 2.78 7.22
C CYS A 69 0.70 3.99 6.32
N LEU A 70 1.47 3.83 5.25
CA LEU A 70 1.87 4.90 4.34
C LEU A 70 1.57 4.52 2.89
N VAL A 71 1.17 5.51 2.11
CA VAL A 71 1.10 5.42 0.64
C VAL A 71 2.16 6.36 0.07
N ALA A 72 3.08 5.81 -0.72
CA ALA A 72 3.95 6.60 -1.58
C ALA A 72 3.35 6.66 -2.98
N TYR A 73 3.27 7.85 -3.57
CA TYR A 73 2.70 8.06 -4.89
C TYR A 73 3.55 9.01 -5.71
N LYS A 74 3.59 8.78 -7.02
CA LYS A 74 4.33 9.64 -7.96
C LYS A 74 3.66 11.01 -8.07
N ASN A 75 4.47 12.06 -7.95
CA ASN A 75 4.10 13.46 -8.07
C ASN A 75 5.19 14.18 -8.88
N GLY A 76 4.97 14.32 -10.18
CA GLY A 76 6.01 14.73 -11.13
C GLY A 76 7.15 13.71 -11.17
N ASP A 77 8.37 14.17 -10.92
CA ASP A 77 9.61 13.38 -10.91
C ASP A 77 9.99 12.85 -9.52
N SER A 78 9.07 12.92 -8.55
CA SER A 78 9.34 12.52 -7.16
C SER A 78 8.20 11.69 -6.57
N TYR A 79 8.44 11.07 -5.41
CA TYR A 79 7.41 10.41 -4.62
C TYR A 79 7.01 11.25 -3.42
N SER A 80 5.72 11.49 -3.27
CA SER A 80 5.11 12.10 -2.09
C SER A 80 4.51 11.02 -1.17
N ILE A 81 4.31 11.35 0.11
CA ILE A 81 3.79 10.42 1.12
C ILE A 81 2.45 10.89 1.64
N SER A 82 1.49 9.97 1.71
CA SER A 82 0.23 10.13 2.44
C SER A 82 0.21 9.19 3.64
N ASP A 83 -0.04 9.73 4.83
CA ASP A 83 -0.22 8.94 6.06
C ASP A 83 -1.68 8.45 6.16
N VAL A 84 -1.82 7.13 6.12
CA VAL A 84 -3.11 6.45 6.15
C VAL A 84 -3.27 5.57 7.39
N SER A 85 -2.46 5.79 8.42
CA SER A 85 -2.40 4.97 9.64
C SER A 85 -3.72 4.91 10.41
N LYS A 86 -4.61 5.90 10.22
CA LYS A 86 -5.94 5.88 10.89
C LYS A 86 -6.80 4.69 10.46
N VAL A 87 -6.52 4.02 9.33
CA VAL A 87 -7.24 2.81 8.89
C VAL A 87 -7.25 1.72 9.97
N GLU A 88 -6.18 1.61 10.77
CA GLU A 88 -6.12 0.68 11.89
C GLU A 88 -7.17 1.01 12.96
N SER A 89 -7.39 2.30 13.24
CA SER A 89 -8.39 2.73 14.24
C SER A 89 -9.81 2.42 13.77
N TYR A 90 -10.11 2.61 12.47
CA TYR A 90 -11.40 2.23 11.89
C TYR A 90 -11.64 0.72 11.95
N ASN A 91 -10.61 -0.08 11.64
CA ASN A 91 -10.67 -1.53 11.77
C ASN A 91 -10.95 -1.95 13.22
N PHE A 92 -10.31 -1.33 14.22
CA PHE A 92 -10.62 -1.60 15.63
C PHE A 92 -12.04 -1.19 16.02
N GLY A 93 -12.56 -0.09 15.47
CA GLY A 93 -13.97 0.30 15.65
C GLY A 93 -14.94 -0.82 15.26
N LYS A 94 -14.68 -1.51 14.14
CA LYS A 94 -15.48 -2.64 13.67
C LYS A 94 -15.30 -3.92 14.47
N LEU A 95 -14.13 -4.11 15.08
CA LEU A 95 -13.92 -5.21 16.01
C LEU A 95 -14.67 -5.03 17.34
N GLY A 96 -15.23 -3.84 17.60
CA GLY A 96 -16.06 -3.54 18.78
C GLY A 96 -15.27 -3.28 20.07
N PHE A 97 -13.94 -3.38 20.03
CA PHE A 97 -13.09 -3.15 21.19
C PHE A 97 -11.91 -2.23 20.85
N ARG A 98 -11.43 -1.50 21.88
CA ARG A 98 -10.22 -0.69 21.77
C ARG A 98 -9.00 -1.58 21.54
N ARG A 99 -7.97 -1.03 20.90
CA ARG A 99 -6.67 -1.70 20.66
C ARG A 99 -6.11 -2.37 21.92
N SER A 100 -6.21 -1.72 23.08
CA SER A 100 -5.70 -2.23 24.36
C SER A 100 -6.35 -3.54 24.84
N HIS A 101 -7.47 -3.94 24.25
CA HIS A 101 -8.12 -5.23 24.52
C HIS A 101 -7.36 -6.42 23.91
N TYR A 102 -6.52 -6.16 22.90
CA TYR A 102 -5.81 -7.19 22.16
C TYR A 102 -4.36 -7.27 22.63
N SER A 103 -3.86 -8.48 22.85
CA SER A 103 -2.46 -8.71 23.23
C SER A 103 -1.50 -8.49 22.05
N ARG A 104 -2.02 -8.60 20.83
CA ARG A 104 -1.27 -8.40 19.58
C ARG A 104 -2.24 -8.03 18.47
N PHE A 105 -1.75 -7.25 17.52
CA PHE A 105 -2.42 -6.99 16.26
C PHE A 105 -1.42 -6.75 15.13
N LEU A 106 -1.91 -6.79 13.90
CA LEU A 106 -1.18 -6.48 12.67
C LEU A 106 -2.18 -5.89 11.67
N THR A 107 -1.87 -4.71 11.14
CA THR A 107 -2.60 -4.09 10.03
C THR A 107 -1.70 -4.11 8.80
N GLU A 108 -2.19 -4.63 7.69
CA GLU A 108 -1.43 -4.81 6.44
C GLU A 108 -2.28 -4.44 5.22
N PRO A 109 -1.68 -3.84 4.16
CA PRO A 109 -2.36 -3.68 2.89
C PRO A 109 -2.49 -5.04 2.20
N ILE A 110 -3.60 -5.25 1.49
CA ILE A 110 -3.89 -6.52 0.80
C ILE A 110 -3.79 -6.36 -0.70
N LYS A 111 -4.52 -5.39 -1.24
CA LYS A 111 -4.56 -5.11 -2.67
C LYS A 111 -5.07 -3.70 -2.91
N TRP A 112 -4.70 -3.15 -4.06
CA TRP A 112 -5.45 -2.06 -4.66
C TRP A 112 -6.72 -2.65 -5.28
N LYS A 113 -7.81 -1.90 -5.24
CA LYS A 113 -8.95 -2.21 -6.09
C LYS A 113 -8.62 -1.70 -7.48
N GLU A 114 -8.68 -2.58 -8.46
CA GLU A 114 -8.52 -2.21 -9.86
C GLU A 114 -9.84 -1.61 -10.33
N ASP A 115 -9.78 -0.47 -11.00
CA ASP A 115 -10.96 0.15 -11.60
C ASP A 115 -11.44 -0.74 -12.75
N GLU A 116 -12.47 -1.55 -12.50
CA GLU A 116 -13.34 -2.04 -13.57
C GLU A 116 -14.11 -0.81 -14.09
N ALA A 117 -13.54 -0.11 -15.07
CA ALA A 117 -14.10 1.01 -15.81
C ALA A 117 -15.02 1.96 -15.01
N GLY A 118 -14.43 3.01 -14.42
CA GLY A 118 -15.19 4.18 -13.97
C GLY A 118 -15.87 4.04 -12.62
N PHE A 119 -15.14 3.57 -11.60
CA PHE A 119 -15.63 3.51 -10.23
C PHE A 119 -15.94 4.92 -9.71
N THR A 120 -17.18 5.36 -9.88
CA THR A 120 -17.68 6.61 -9.31
C THR A 120 -18.19 6.26 -7.93
N TYR A 121 -17.45 6.61 -6.87
CA TYR A 121 -17.88 6.29 -5.51
C TYR A 121 -19.15 7.07 -5.16
N GLN A 122 -20.31 6.41 -5.21
CA GLN A 122 -21.60 6.98 -4.80
C GLN A 122 -21.52 7.33 -3.31
N GLY A 123 -21.42 8.62 -3.00
CA GLY A 123 -21.32 9.13 -1.62
C GLY A 123 -20.24 10.19 -1.41
N PHE A 124 -19.17 10.20 -2.23
CA PHE A 124 -18.10 11.23 -2.16
C PHE A 124 -17.92 12.02 -3.46
N GLY A 125 -18.78 11.77 -4.46
CA GLY A 125 -18.72 12.42 -5.78
C GLY A 125 -17.43 12.09 -6.54
N ALA A 126 -17.07 12.95 -7.50
CA ALA A 126 -15.88 12.80 -8.35
C ALA A 126 -14.53 12.89 -7.58
N ALA A 127 -14.56 13.03 -6.25
CA ALA A 127 -13.35 13.18 -5.44
C ALA A 127 -12.62 11.85 -5.22
N ALA A 128 -13.33 10.73 -5.12
CA ALA A 128 -12.75 9.41 -4.87
C ALA A 128 -12.11 8.84 -6.15
N LYS A 129 -10.84 8.45 -6.06
CA LYS A 129 -10.08 7.97 -7.22
C LYS A 129 -9.37 6.63 -6.99
N TYR A 130 -8.95 6.34 -5.77
CA TYR A 130 -8.22 5.10 -5.48
C TYR A 130 -8.82 4.41 -4.27
N GLU A 131 -8.84 3.08 -4.29
CA GLU A 131 -9.30 2.26 -3.16
C GLU A 131 -8.26 1.19 -2.82
N ILE A 132 -7.90 1.09 -1.54
CA ILE A 132 -6.92 0.15 -1.01
C ILE A 132 -7.60 -0.70 0.05
N TYR A 133 -7.57 -2.02 -0.10
CA TYR A 133 -8.05 -2.92 0.95
C TYR A 133 -6.97 -3.15 2.00
N PHE A 134 -7.29 -2.81 3.25
CA PHE A 134 -6.47 -3.15 4.40
C PHE A 134 -7.11 -4.30 5.18
N ARG A 135 -6.27 -5.10 5.83
CA ARG A 135 -6.69 -6.13 6.77
C ARG A 135 -6.04 -5.88 8.12
N THR A 136 -6.83 -5.93 9.18
CA THR A 136 -6.33 -6.02 10.56
C THR A 136 -6.62 -7.40 11.13
N ARG A 137 -5.57 -8.05 11.62
CA ARG A 137 -5.66 -9.27 12.42
C ARG A 137 -5.34 -8.90 13.87
N ALA A 138 -6.18 -9.30 14.81
CA ALA A 138 -6.00 -9.03 16.24
C ALA A 138 -6.14 -10.31 17.05
N TRP A 139 -5.43 -10.41 18.17
CA TRP A 139 -5.42 -11.59 19.03
C TRP A 139 -5.76 -11.21 20.47
N THR A 140 -6.63 -11.98 21.12
CA THR A 140 -6.89 -11.89 22.56
C THR A 140 -7.29 -13.27 23.07
N LYS A 141 -6.77 -13.65 24.26
CA LYS A 141 -7.04 -14.96 24.89
C LYS A 141 -6.87 -16.17 23.95
N GLY A 142 -5.84 -16.15 23.09
CA GLY A 142 -5.57 -17.21 22.11
C GLY A 142 -6.46 -17.20 20.86
N GLN A 143 -7.51 -16.39 20.82
CA GLN A 143 -8.40 -16.27 19.67
C GLN A 143 -7.93 -15.18 18.70
N ARG A 144 -8.03 -15.47 17.39
CA ARG A 144 -7.73 -14.52 16.31
C ARG A 144 -9.01 -13.94 15.73
N TYR A 145 -9.03 -12.62 15.60
CA TYR A 145 -10.06 -11.83 14.94
C TYR A 145 -9.49 -11.23 13.66
N THR A 146 -10.30 -11.12 12.61
CA THR A 146 -9.88 -10.53 11.33
C THR A 146 -10.99 -9.61 10.84
N VAL A 147 -10.60 -8.39 10.47
CA VAL A 147 -11.46 -7.40 9.81
C VAL A 147 -10.69 -6.80 8.64
N GLY A 148 -11.38 -6.30 7.63
CA GLY A 148 -10.76 -5.54 6.58
C GLY A 148 -11.67 -4.44 6.09
N GLU A 149 -11.09 -3.29 5.81
CA GLU A 149 -11.80 -2.11 5.31
C GLU A 149 -11.14 -1.57 4.06
N PRO A 150 -11.94 -1.14 3.07
CA PRO A 150 -11.43 -0.31 2.00
C PRO A 150 -11.14 1.09 2.53
N LEU A 151 -9.92 1.56 2.29
CA LEU A 151 -9.57 2.96 2.36
C LEU A 151 -9.76 3.58 1.00
N VAL A 152 -10.51 4.68 0.93
CA VAL A 152 -10.63 5.47 -0.30
C VAL A 152 -9.74 6.70 -0.22
N LEU A 153 -9.02 6.97 -1.30
CA LEU A 153 -8.18 8.15 -1.48
C LEU A 153 -8.76 9.03 -2.57
N THR A 154 -8.62 10.34 -2.38
CA THR A 154 -8.97 11.32 -3.40
C THR A 154 -7.96 11.33 -4.55
N ALA A 155 -8.28 12.03 -5.64
CA ALA A 155 -7.30 12.35 -6.69
C ALA A 155 -6.05 13.10 -6.16
N SER A 156 -6.18 13.80 -5.03
CA SER A 156 -5.06 14.46 -4.32
C SER A 156 -4.35 13.55 -3.31
N TRP A 157 -4.61 12.24 -3.34
CA TRP A 157 -4.03 11.23 -2.44
C TRP A 157 -4.33 11.42 -0.95
N LYS A 158 -5.34 12.25 -0.64
CA LYS A 158 -5.85 12.41 0.73
C LYS A 158 -6.84 11.30 1.06
N PRO A 159 -6.77 10.69 2.27
CA PRO A 159 -7.73 9.68 2.70
C PRO A 159 -9.11 10.28 2.98
N LEU A 160 -10.13 9.60 2.48
CA LEU A 160 -11.54 9.82 2.80
C LEU A 160 -11.94 8.80 3.85
N TRP A 161 -12.12 9.28 5.07
CA TRP A 161 -12.54 8.46 6.19
C TRP A 161 -14.07 8.34 6.23
N ARG A 162 -14.57 7.18 6.69
CA ARG A 162 -16.00 6.85 6.77
C ARG A 162 -16.36 6.37 8.15
#